data_AF-A0AAP2RFT2-F1
#
_entry.id   AF-A0AAP2RFT2-F1
#
_cell.length_a   1.000
_cell.length_b   1.000
_cell.length_c   1.000
_cell.angle_alpha   90.00
_cell.angle_beta   90.00
_cell.angle_gamma   90.00
#
_symmetry.space_group_name_H-M   'P 1'
#
loop_
_entity.id
_entity.type
_entity.pdbx_description
1 polymer ?
#
loop_
_entity_poly.entity_id
_entity_poly.type
_entity_poly.pdbx_seq_one_letter_code
_entity_poly.pdbx_strand_id
1 'polypeptide(L)'
;MSDSMASRAVKNTSKSIKELLFSPFDIIFLLRAYFVTSLRLKSDDGRILEMQRLKPFYRGTRLLTGMGLILIAAAFLLPFSVIFVGMDGFWKLLIAYMAVFFIFSIAGIVLEAALDAVFALMYVHKFSFTTAVSKFINYTRSNPGDSVKYMGVKLLLDISFMTVILGLFMPMMIEAIIVMLKITAEVQAGTADVGSIAFSGLAIVTILGALAFLSSMILSVPISAFYGYYTENAVKDMMPIIIRKC
;
A
#
# COMPACT_ATOMS: atom_id res chain seq x y z
N MET A 1 -8.91 -31.29 -9.33
CA MET A 1 -9.47 -29.91 -9.34
C MET A 1 -8.59 -29.06 -10.23
N SER A 2 -9.15 -28.37 -11.24
CA SER A 2 -8.35 -27.43 -12.04
C SER A 2 -7.87 -26.29 -11.13
N ASP A 3 -6.57 -25.98 -11.14
CA ASP A 3 -6.03 -24.83 -10.40
C ASP A 3 -6.84 -23.57 -10.73
N SER A 4 -7.25 -22.81 -9.72
CA SER A 4 -7.93 -21.52 -9.95
C SER A 4 -6.96 -20.52 -10.59
N MET A 5 -7.48 -19.54 -11.35
CA MET A 5 -6.68 -18.45 -11.93
C MET A 5 -5.81 -17.76 -10.87
N ALA A 6 -6.39 -17.47 -9.71
CA ALA A 6 -5.67 -16.86 -8.60
C ALA A 6 -4.49 -17.72 -8.12
N SER A 7 -4.66 -19.05 -8.03
CA SER A 7 -3.58 -19.95 -7.62
C SER A 7 -2.43 -20.00 -8.65
N ARG A 8 -2.76 -20.06 -9.95
CA ARG A 8 -1.73 -20.00 -11.01
C ARG A 8 -1.00 -18.67 -11.02
N ALA A 9 -1.74 -17.57 -10.88
CA ALA A 9 -1.16 -16.24 -10.80
C ALA A 9 -0.19 -16.11 -9.61
N VAL A 10 -0.55 -16.60 -8.42
CA VAL A 10 0.36 -16.62 -7.26
C VAL A 10 1.61 -17.45 -7.56
N LYS A 11 1.48 -18.68 -8.07
CA LYS A 11 2.63 -19.56 -8.38
C LYS A 11 3.60 -18.89 -9.36
N ASN A 12 3.08 -18.33 -10.45
CA ASN A 12 3.89 -17.67 -11.48
C ASN A 12 4.53 -16.38 -10.96
N THR A 13 3.78 -15.59 -10.19
CA THR A 13 4.28 -14.36 -9.56
C THR A 13 5.43 -14.64 -8.60
N SER A 14 5.30 -15.64 -7.72
CA SER A 14 6.38 -16.01 -6.79
C SER A 14 7.66 -16.40 -7.52
N LYS A 15 7.55 -17.08 -8.67
CA LYS A 15 8.71 -17.42 -9.51
C LYS A 15 9.34 -16.14 -10.09
N SER A 16 8.56 -15.27 -10.73
CA SER A 16 9.07 -14.04 -11.36
C SER A 16 9.68 -13.06 -10.35
N ILE A 17 9.11 -12.94 -9.15
CA ILE A 17 9.69 -12.13 -8.07
C ILE A 17 11.04 -12.69 -7.63
N LYS A 18 11.15 -14.02 -7.48
CA LYS A 18 12.40 -14.66 -7.08
C LYS A 18 13.52 -14.38 -8.09
N GLU A 19 13.18 -14.47 -9.37
CA GLU A 19 14.10 -14.17 -10.48
C GLU A 19 14.49 -12.68 -10.49
N LEU A 20 13.53 -11.77 -10.29
CA LEU A 20 13.76 -10.33 -10.36
C LEU A 20 14.53 -9.77 -9.16
N LEU A 21 14.21 -10.21 -7.94
CA LEU A 21 14.64 -9.55 -6.70
C LEU A 21 15.68 -10.36 -5.89
N PHE A 22 15.79 -11.67 -6.13
CA PHE A 22 16.59 -12.56 -5.28
C PHE A 22 17.70 -13.30 -6.03
N SER A 23 17.95 -12.96 -7.31
CA SER A 23 18.99 -13.60 -8.14
C SER A 23 19.86 -12.58 -8.88
N PRO A 24 20.83 -11.91 -8.20
CA PRO A 24 21.13 -11.94 -6.77
C PRO A 24 20.31 -10.92 -5.95
N PHE A 25 20.09 -11.21 -4.66
CA PHE A 25 19.49 -10.25 -3.71
C PHE A 25 20.48 -9.12 -3.42
N ASP A 26 20.03 -7.88 -3.64
CA ASP A 26 20.85 -6.67 -3.48
C ASP A 26 20.01 -5.55 -2.82
N ILE A 27 20.33 -5.23 -1.57
CA ILE A 27 19.64 -4.18 -0.78
C ILE A 27 19.85 -2.81 -1.42
N ILE A 28 21.02 -2.56 -2.00
CA ILE A 28 21.33 -1.29 -2.66
C ILE A 28 20.50 -1.19 -3.95
N PHE A 29 20.26 -2.31 -4.64
CA PHE A 29 19.30 -2.36 -5.73
C PHE A 29 17.88 -2.03 -5.26
N LEU A 30 17.39 -2.59 -4.15
CA LEU A 30 16.03 -2.28 -3.66
C LEU A 30 15.86 -0.78 -3.36
N LEU A 31 16.84 -0.18 -2.68
CA LEU A 31 16.84 1.26 -2.43
C LEU A 31 16.87 2.06 -3.74
N ARG A 32 17.78 1.72 -4.67
CA ARG A 32 17.84 2.38 -5.98
C ARG A 32 16.55 2.20 -6.78
N ALA A 33 15.98 1.00 -6.79
CA ALA A 33 14.74 0.69 -7.47
C ALA A 33 13.62 1.57 -6.95
N TYR A 34 13.49 1.73 -5.63
CA TYR A 34 12.52 2.66 -5.03
C TYR A 34 12.70 4.10 -5.54
N PHE A 35 13.90 4.66 -5.43
CA PHE A 35 14.16 6.05 -5.82
C PHE A 35 14.00 6.27 -7.33
N VAL A 36 14.60 5.41 -8.15
CA VAL A 36 14.59 5.55 -9.61
C VAL A 36 13.18 5.33 -10.18
N THR A 37 12.43 4.35 -9.67
CA THR A 37 11.03 4.16 -10.12
C THR A 37 10.11 5.26 -9.61
N SER A 38 10.31 5.77 -8.40
CA SER A 38 9.47 6.85 -7.85
C SER A 38 9.74 8.19 -8.55
N LEU A 39 11.00 8.52 -8.81
CA LEU A 39 11.44 9.79 -9.42
C LEU A 39 11.47 9.76 -10.95
N ARG A 40 11.09 8.64 -11.58
CA ARG A 40 11.09 8.45 -13.05
C ARG A 40 12.45 8.73 -13.70
N LEU A 41 13.54 8.37 -13.00
CA LEU A 41 14.88 8.53 -13.52
C LEU A 41 15.16 7.47 -14.60
N LYS A 42 15.99 7.83 -15.59
CA LYS A 42 16.49 6.86 -16.58
C LYS A 42 17.44 5.89 -15.89
N SER A 43 17.35 4.62 -16.27
CA SER A 43 18.25 3.58 -15.78
C SER A 43 18.44 2.52 -16.85
N ASP A 44 19.67 2.05 -16.98
CA ASP A 44 20.05 0.98 -17.90
C ASP A 44 20.02 -0.41 -17.22
N ASP A 45 19.68 -0.48 -15.92
CA ASP A 45 19.51 -1.74 -15.21
C ASP A 45 18.20 -2.41 -15.64
N GLY A 46 18.31 -3.58 -16.28
CA GLY A 46 17.17 -4.37 -16.75
C GLY A 46 16.14 -4.69 -15.67
N ARG A 47 16.55 -4.87 -14.41
CA ARG A 47 15.62 -5.12 -13.29
C ARG A 47 14.81 -3.88 -12.93
N ILE A 48 15.43 -2.70 -13.01
CA ILE A 48 14.74 -1.42 -12.77
C ILE A 48 13.77 -1.13 -13.92
N LEU A 49 14.19 -1.38 -15.17
CA LEU A 49 13.31 -1.27 -16.34
C LEU A 49 12.09 -2.18 -16.21
N GLU A 50 12.28 -3.40 -15.73
CA GLU A 50 11.18 -4.33 -15.48
C GLU A 50 10.23 -3.82 -14.39
N MET A 51 10.75 -3.30 -13.27
CA MET A 51 9.93 -2.64 -12.24
C MET A 51 9.16 -1.43 -12.79
N GLN A 52 9.73 -0.68 -13.73
CA GLN A 52 9.05 0.41 -14.42
C GLN A 52 7.94 -0.10 -15.35
N ARG A 53 8.17 -1.21 -16.06
CA ARG A 53 7.17 -1.90 -16.91
C ARG A 53 5.97 -2.38 -16.11
N LEU A 54 6.17 -2.79 -14.85
CA LEU A 54 5.10 -3.27 -13.98
C LEU A 54 4.18 -2.17 -13.46
N LYS A 55 4.58 -0.89 -13.49
CA LYS A 55 3.80 0.24 -12.95
C LYS A 55 2.32 0.30 -13.37
N PRO A 56 1.94 0.02 -14.63
CA PRO A 56 0.53 0.04 -15.04
C PRO A 56 -0.33 -1.04 -14.37
N PHE A 57 0.28 -2.13 -13.88
CA PHE A 57 -0.40 -3.30 -13.33
C PHE A 57 -0.74 -3.20 -11.83
N TYR A 58 -0.19 -2.21 -11.12
CA TYR A 58 -0.51 -1.90 -9.73
C TYR A 58 -0.87 -0.42 -9.54
N ARG A 59 -1.36 0.22 -10.62
CA ARG A 59 -1.66 1.66 -10.65
C ARG A 59 -2.85 2.04 -9.76
N GLY A 60 -3.86 1.18 -9.68
CA GLY A 60 -4.99 1.30 -8.76
C GLY A 60 -4.52 1.30 -7.30
N THR A 61 -3.70 0.32 -6.91
CA THR A 61 -3.06 0.27 -5.59
C THR A 61 -2.33 1.56 -5.26
N ARG A 62 -1.54 2.11 -6.21
CA ARG A 62 -0.83 3.38 -5.99
C ARG A 62 -1.76 4.58 -5.79
N LEU A 63 -2.82 4.68 -6.59
CA LEU A 63 -3.77 5.78 -6.48
C LEU A 63 -4.47 5.76 -5.13
N LEU A 64 -4.90 4.58 -4.68
CA LEU A 64 -5.59 4.42 -3.40
C LEU A 64 -4.67 4.61 -2.20
N THR A 65 -3.43 4.12 -2.30
CA THR A 65 -2.40 4.43 -1.29
C THR A 65 -2.17 5.94 -1.18
N GLY A 66 -2.10 6.65 -2.31
CA GLY A 66 -2.01 8.11 -2.34
C GLY A 66 -3.21 8.80 -1.70
N MET A 67 -4.43 8.35 -1.99
CA MET A 67 -5.65 8.86 -1.36
C MET A 67 -5.68 8.59 0.14
N GLY A 68 -5.25 7.39 0.57
CA GLY A 68 -5.13 7.03 1.98
C GLY A 68 -4.16 7.93 2.73
N LEU A 69 -3.01 8.27 2.12
CA LEU A 69 -2.05 9.22 2.69
C LEU A 69 -2.65 10.62 2.85
N ILE A 70 -3.47 11.08 1.91
CA ILE A 70 -4.17 12.38 2.02
C ILE A 70 -5.17 12.35 3.18
N LEU A 71 -5.92 11.26 3.35
CA LEU A 71 -6.84 11.11 4.48
C LEU A 71 -6.10 11.10 5.82
N ILE A 72 -4.98 10.37 5.91
CA ILE A 72 -4.12 10.37 7.10
C ILE A 72 -3.55 11.77 7.37
N ALA A 73 -3.08 12.48 6.33
CA ALA A 73 -2.61 13.86 6.46
C ALA A 73 -3.70 14.80 6.98
N ALA A 74 -4.95 14.64 6.53
CA ALA A 74 -6.09 15.39 7.05
C ALA A 74 -6.36 15.07 8.53
N ALA A 75 -6.12 13.83 8.98
CA ALA A 75 -6.23 13.46 10.38
C ALA A 75 -5.25 14.24 11.28
N PHE A 76 -4.05 14.55 10.79
CA PHE A 76 -3.08 15.37 11.54
C PHE A 76 -3.54 16.82 11.70
N LEU A 77 -4.37 17.34 10.79
CA LEU A 77 -4.92 18.69 10.87
C LEU A 77 -6.17 18.77 11.75
N LEU A 78 -6.85 17.64 11.97
CA LEU A 78 -8.13 17.58 12.67
C LEU A 78 -8.06 18.07 14.13
N PRO A 79 -7.01 17.77 14.94
CA PRO A 79 -6.87 18.34 16.28
C PRO A 79 -6.77 19.87 16.30
N PHE A 80 -6.20 20.49 15.26
CA PHE A 80 -6.08 21.95 15.17
C PHE A 80 -7.41 22.63 14.82
N SER A 81 -8.39 21.87 14.31
CA SER A 81 -9.74 22.40 14.05
C SER A 81 -10.47 22.82 15.33
N VAL A 82 -10.10 22.25 16.49
CA VAL A 82 -10.68 22.58 17.81
C VAL A 82 -10.67 24.08 18.09
N ILE A 83 -9.62 24.80 17.64
CA ILE A 83 -9.46 26.25 17.85
C ILE A 83 -10.55 27.05 17.12
N PHE A 84 -11.04 26.54 15.98
CA PHE A 84 -12.01 27.23 15.13
C PHE A 84 -13.46 26.83 15.41
N VAL A 85 -13.70 25.56 15.79
CA VAL A 85 -15.06 25.01 15.93
C VAL A 85 -15.44 24.61 17.37
N GLY A 86 -14.51 24.73 18.32
CA GLY A 86 -14.70 24.28 19.71
C GLY A 86 -14.75 22.75 19.85
N MET A 87 -14.84 22.27 21.11
CA MET A 87 -14.81 20.83 21.42
C MET A 87 -16.01 20.05 20.86
N ASP A 88 -17.21 20.62 20.91
CA ASP A 88 -18.41 19.98 20.35
C ASP A 88 -18.35 19.87 18.82
N GLY A 89 -17.89 20.94 18.15
CA GLY A 89 -17.64 20.93 16.71
C GLY A 89 -16.55 19.93 16.32
N PHE A 90 -15.49 19.81 17.12
CA PHE A 90 -14.43 18.83 16.93
C PHE A 90 -14.95 17.39 16.99
N TRP A 91 -15.75 17.02 17.99
CA TRP A 91 -16.31 15.67 18.08
C TRP A 91 -17.18 15.33 16.86
N LYS A 92 -17.97 16.27 16.38
CA LYS A 92 -18.77 16.11 15.14
C LYS A 92 -17.87 15.93 13.92
N LEU A 93 -16.81 16.72 13.79
CA LEU A 93 -15.82 16.57 12.71
C LEU A 93 -15.06 15.25 12.78
N LEU A 94 -14.72 14.78 13.98
CA LEU A 94 -14.04 13.50 14.18
C LEU A 94 -14.93 12.33 13.76
N ILE A 95 -16.21 12.34 14.16
CA ILE A 95 -17.19 11.33 13.74
C ILE A 95 -17.37 11.36 12.22
N ALA A 96 -17.53 12.54 11.62
CA ALA A 96 -17.64 12.70 10.17
C ALA A 96 -16.38 12.19 9.45
N TYR A 97 -15.18 12.53 9.96
CA TYR A 97 -13.91 12.04 9.45
C TYR A 97 -13.82 10.52 9.53
N MET A 98 -14.17 9.91 10.67
CA MET A 98 -14.18 8.46 10.83
C MET A 98 -15.14 7.79 9.84
N ALA A 99 -16.36 8.32 9.69
CA ALA A 99 -17.33 7.80 8.74
C ALA A 99 -16.80 7.87 7.29
N VAL A 100 -16.23 9.00 6.89
CA VAL A 100 -15.59 9.19 5.58
C VAL A 100 -14.44 8.20 5.42
N PHE A 101 -13.55 8.10 6.42
CA PHE A 101 -12.42 7.17 6.40
C PHE A 101 -12.87 5.73 6.19
N PHE A 102 -13.85 5.25 6.96
CA PHE A 102 -14.38 3.89 6.82
C PHE A 102 -15.01 3.65 5.43
N ILE A 103 -15.82 4.58 4.93
CA ILE A 103 -16.43 4.47 3.60
C ILE A 103 -15.35 4.40 2.52
N PHE A 104 -14.35 5.29 2.59
CA PHE A 104 -13.24 5.30 1.65
C PHE A 104 -12.35 4.06 1.76
N SER A 105 -12.16 3.50 2.95
CA SER A 105 -11.42 2.23 3.12
C SER A 105 -12.17 1.05 2.50
N ILE A 106 -13.47 0.90 2.78
CA ILE A 106 -14.28 -0.21 2.25
C ILE A 106 -14.41 -0.09 0.73
N ALA A 107 -14.78 1.09 0.23
CA ALA A 107 -14.90 1.33 -1.20
C ALA A 107 -13.54 1.21 -1.89
N GLY A 108 -12.49 1.76 -1.26
CA GLY A 108 -11.12 1.76 -1.76
C GLY A 108 -10.62 0.35 -2.02
N ILE A 109 -10.77 -0.58 -1.08
CA ILE A 109 -10.29 -1.96 -1.23
C ILE A 109 -10.92 -2.67 -2.46
N VAL A 110 -12.22 -2.49 -2.69
CA VAL A 110 -12.89 -3.07 -3.86
C VAL A 110 -12.45 -2.38 -5.15
N LEU A 111 -12.33 -1.05 -5.10
CA LEU A 111 -11.87 -0.24 -6.22
C LEU A 111 -10.43 -0.60 -6.61
N GLU A 112 -9.59 -0.94 -5.65
CA GLU A 112 -8.19 -1.29 -5.83
C GLU A 112 -8.02 -2.48 -6.77
N ALA A 113 -8.60 -3.61 -6.34
CA ALA A 113 -8.46 -4.86 -7.04
C ALA A 113 -9.08 -4.78 -8.44
N ALA A 114 -10.18 -4.03 -8.60
CA ALA A 114 -10.83 -3.81 -9.88
C ALA A 114 -10.03 -2.87 -10.81
N LEU A 115 -9.56 -1.72 -10.30
CA LEU A 115 -8.87 -0.71 -11.11
C LEU A 115 -7.53 -1.20 -11.64
N ASP A 116 -6.80 -2.00 -10.87
CA ASP A 116 -5.55 -2.60 -11.35
C ASP A 116 -5.76 -3.48 -12.58
N ALA A 117 -6.79 -4.33 -12.57
CA ALA A 117 -7.13 -5.16 -13.72
C ALA A 117 -7.55 -4.30 -14.93
N VAL A 118 -8.34 -3.24 -14.69
CA VAL A 118 -8.75 -2.28 -15.73
C VAL A 118 -7.54 -1.56 -16.34
N PHE A 119 -6.62 -1.03 -15.54
CA PHE A 119 -5.42 -0.35 -16.03
C PHE A 119 -4.47 -1.30 -16.76
N ALA A 120 -4.35 -2.54 -16.29
CA ALA A 120 -3.60 -3.57 -16.99
C ALA A 120 -4.21 -3.89 -18.37
N LEU A 121 -5.54 -4.02 -18.47
CA LEU A 121 -6.23 -4.21 -19.76
C LEU A 121 -5.99 -3.04 -20.72
N MET A 122 -6.06 -1.80 -20.24
CA MET A 122 -5.72 -0.62 -21.04
C MET A 122 -4.27 -0.66 -21.52
N TYR A 123 -3.34 -1.06 -20.66
CA TYR A 123 -1.91 -1.06 -20.99
C TYR A 123 -1.56 -2.13 -22.04
N VAL A 124 -2.05 -3.36 -21.86
CA VAL A 124 -1.74 -4.52 -22.71
C VAL A 124 -2.44 -4.41 -24.07
N HIS A 125 -3.72 -4.02 -24.10
CA HIS A 125 -4.53 -4.05 -25.32
C HIS A 125 -4.88 -2.68 -25.91
N LYS A 126 -4.38 -1.59 -25.31
CA LYS A 126 -4.65 -0.21 -25.75
C LYS A 126 -6.15 0.13 -25.80
N PHE A 127 -6.96 -0.56 -25.01
CA PHE A 127 -8.37 -0.22 -24.85
C PHE A 127 -8.52 1.15 -24.18
N SER A 128 -9.59 1.87 -24.53
CA SER A 128 -10.03 3.03 -23.76
C SER A 128 -10.46 2.59 -22.35
N PHE A 129 -10.44 3.52 -21.39
CA PHE A 129 -10.82 3.23 -20.00
C PHE A 129 -12.24 2.66 -19.91
N THR A 130 -13.22 3.27 -20.60
CA THR A 130 -14.61 2.82 -20.64
C THR A 130 -14.75 1.40 -21.18
N THR A 131 -14.01 1.08 -22.25
CA THR A 131 -13.98 -0.27 -22.83
C THR A 131 -13.37 -1.28 -21.86
N ALA A 132 -12.24 -0.95 -21.24
CA ALA A 132 -11.58 -1.83 -20.28
C ALA A 132 -12.47 -2.13 -19.06
N VAL A 133 -13.16 -1.11 -18.52
CA VAL A 133 -14.15 -1.28 -17.45
C VAL A 133 -15.29 -2.20 -17.89
N SER A 134 -15.88 -1.95 -19.06
CA SER A 134 -16.98 -2.77 -19.59
C SER A 134 -16.57 -4.24 -19.75
N LYS A 135 -15.39 -4.48 -20.34
CA LYS A 135 -14.81 -5.82 -20.53
C LYS A 135 -14.57 -6.53 -19.20
N PHE A 136 -14.03 -5.82 -18.20
CA PHE A 136 -13.79 -6.37 -16.87
C PHE A 136 -15.10 -6.71 -16.15
N ILE A 137 -16.09 -5.82 -16.18
CA ILE A 137 -17.42 -6.07 -15.57
C ILE A 137 -18.10 -7.28 -16.22
N ASN A 138 -18.07 -7.38 -17.55
CA ASN A 138 -18.65 -8.53 -18.27
C ASN A 138 -17.95 -9.84 -17.93
N TYR A 139 -16.61 -9.80 -17.75
CA TYR A 139 -15.85 -10.94 -17.24
C TYR A 139 -16.29 -11.32 -15.83
N THR A 140 -16.39 -10.36 -14.90
CA THR A 140 -16.79 -10.60 -13.52
C THR A 140 -18.20 -11.18 -13.40
N ARG A 141 -19.13 -10.70 -14.22
CA ARG A 141 -20.49 -11.27 -14.29
C ARG A 141 -20.49 -12.69 -14.83
N SER A 142 -19.63 -12.97 -15.80
CA SER A 142 -19.51 -14.30 -16.42
C SER A 142 -18.78 -15.31 -15.53
N ASN A 143 -17.82 -14.86 -14.71
CA ASN A 143 -16.93 -15.69 -13.90
C ASN A 143 -16.77 -15.08 -12.49
N PRO A 144 -17.86 -15.00 -11.71
CA PRO A 144 -17.83 -14.35 -10.39
C PRO A 144 -16.88 -15.08 -9.43
N GLY A 145 -16.84 -16.42 -9.47
CA GLY A 145 -15.98 -17.21 -8.59
C GLY A 145 -14.48 -16.93 -8.77
N ASP A 146 -14.00 -16.80 -10.01
CA ASP A 146 -12.59 -16.51 -10.27
C ASP A 146 -12.24 -15.05 -10.00
N SER A 147 -13.17 -14.13 -10.26
CA SER A 147 -13.01 -12.71 -9.93
C SER A 147 -12.93 -12.48 -8.43
N VAL A 148 -13.82 -13.11 -7.65
CA VAL A 148 -13.80 -13.04 -6.18
C VAL A 148 -12.51 -13.63 -5.61
N LYS A 149 -12.04 -14.76 -6.13
CA LYS A 149 -10.75 -15.34 -5.70
C LYS A 149 -9.58 -14.40 -5.99
N TYR A 150 -9.56 -13.75 -7.15
CA TYR A 150 -8.54 -12.77 -7.50
C TYR A 150 -8.54 -11.56 -6.55
N MET A 151 -9.71 -10.95 -6.35
CA MET A 151 -9.86 -9.81 -5.45
C MET A 151 -9.55 -10.19 -4.01
N GLY A 152 -9.99 -11.38 -3.57
CA GLY A 152 -9.74 -11.89 -2.22
C GLY A 152 -8.26 -12.11 -1.92
N VAL A 153 -7.47 -12.61 -2.88
CA VAL A 153 -6.02 -12.75 -2.70
C VAL A 153 -5.34 -11.38 -2.57
N LYS A 154 -5.74 -10.38 -3.37
CA LYS A 154 -5.23 -9.01 -3.19
C LYS A 154 -5.55 -8.47 -1.81
N LEU A 155 -6.80 -8.57 -1.38
CA LEU A 155 -7.25 -8.10 -0.07
C LEU A 155 -6.47 -8.77 1.08
N LEU A 156 -6.22 -10.08 0.99
CA LEU A 156 -5.38 -10.79 1.96
C LEU A 156 -3.93 -10.28 1.99
N LEU A 157 -3.37 -9.94 0.83
CA LEU A 157 -2.04 -9.35 0.74
C LEU A 157 -2.02 -7.93 1.31
N ASP A 158 -3.04 -7.11 1.01
CA ASP A 158 -3.18 -5.75 1.54
C ASP A 158 -3.20 -5.78 3.07
N ILE A 159 -4.03 -6.65 3.67
CA ILE A 159 -4.11 -6.83 5.13
C ILE A 159 -2.77 -7.30 5.69
N SER A 160 -2.13 -8.28 5.05
CA SER A 160 -0.86 -8.83 5.51
C SER A 160 0.25 -7.79 5.49
N PHE A 161 0.38 -7.04 4.39
CA PHE A 161 1.40 -6.01 4.24
C PHE A 161 1.13 -4.81 5.15
N MET A 162 -0.12 -4.37 5.30
CA MET A 162 -0.47 -3.34 6.27
C MET A 162 -0.13 -3.77 7.69
N THR A 163 -0.41 -5.03 8.05
CA THR A 163 -0.07 -5.56 9.39
C THR A 163 1.44 -5.56 9.62
N VAL A 164 2.23 -5.98 8.62
CA VAL A 164 3.70 -5.95 8.70
C VAL A 164 4.20 -4.52 8.83
N ILE A 165 3.72 -3.59 7.99
CA ILE A 165 4.12 -2.19 8.03
C ILE A 165 3.77 -1.57 9.39
N LEU A 166 2.54 -1.73 9.88
CA LEU A 166 2.15 -1.25 11.20
C LEU A 166 3.02 -1.88 12.31
N GLY A 167 3.31 -3.17 12.21
CA GLY A 167 4.22 -3.88 13.11
C GLY A 167 5.63 -3.28 13.17
N LEU A 168 6.14 -2.74 12.06
CA LEU A 168 7.43 -2.03 12.04
C LEU A 168 7.40 -0.71 12.82
N PHE A 169 6.25 -0.02 12.85
CA PHE A 169 6.08 1.24 13.59
C PHE A 169 5.71 1.05 15.07
N MET A 170 5.27 -0.15 15.47
CA MET A 170 4.86 -0.44 16.86
C MET A 170 5.94 -0.13 17.91
N PRO A 171 7.23 -0.51 17.74
CA PRO A 171 8.27 -0.19 18.73
C PRO A 171 8.43 1.32 18.95
N MET A 172 8.35 2.11 17.88
CA MET A 172 8.42 3.57 17.95
C MET A 172 7.23 4.15 18.74
N MET A 173 6.02 3.64 18.50
CA MET A 173 4.82 4.07 19.24
C MET A 173 4.90 3.71 20.73
N ILE A 174 5.35 2.49 21.06
CA ILE A 174 5.52 2.05 22.44
C ILE A 174 6.56 2.93 23.16
N GLU A 175 7.70 3.20 22.53
CA GLU A 175 8.73 4.06 23.11
C GLU A 175 8.20 5.48 23.32
N ALA A 176 7.47 6.04 22.36
CA ALA A 176 6.87 7.37 22.51
C ALA A 176 5.91 7.43 23.72
N ILE A 177 5.11 6.39 23.94
CA ILE A 177 4.24 6.28 25.12
C ILE A 177 5.06 6.19 26.40
N ILE A 178 6.11 5.35 26.44
CA ILE A 178 7.00 5.22 27.60
C ILE A 178 7.64 6.55 27.96
N VAL A 179 8.16 7.28 26.97
CA VAL A 179 8.78 8.60 27.15
C VAL A 179 7.74 9.59 27.70
N MET A 180 6.54 9.62 27.14
CA MET A 180 5.45 10.48 27.63
C MET A 180 5.10 10.18 29.09
N LEU A 181 4.99 8.92 29.47
CA LEU A 181 4.71 8.50 30.84
C LEU A 181 5.83 8.91 31.81
N LYS A 182 7.10 8.73 31.41
CA LYS A 182 8.26 9.14 32.21
C LYS A 182 8.31 10.66 32.42
N ILE A 183 8.13 11.44 31.35
CA ILE A 183 8.07 12.92 31.44
C ILE A 183 6.96 13.35 32.40
N THR A 184 5.78 12.72 32.30
CA THR A 184 4.63 13.05 33.16
C THR A 184 4.94 12.78 34.63
N ALA A 185 5.56 11.64 34.93
CA ALA A 185 5.94 11.27 36.30
C ALA A 185 6.96 12.26 36.90
N GLU A 186 7.98 12.65 36.14
CA GLU A 186 9.03 13.58 36.59
C GLU A 186 8.49 15.01 36.79
N VAL A 187 7.61 15.47 35.90
CA VAL A 187 6.93 16.76 36.08
C VAL A 187 6.06 16.77 37.34
N GLN A 188 5.34 15.67 37.62
CA GLN A 188 4.53 15.53 38.84
C GLN A 188 5.40 15.45 40.11
N ALA A 189 6.60 14.89 40.01
CA ALA A 189 7.57 14.80 41.10
C ALA A 189 8.33 16.12 41.35
N GLY A 190 8.23 17.11 40.45
CA GLY A 190 8.88 18.42 40.58
C GLY A 190 10.39 18.38 40.34
N THR A 191 10.89 17.41 39.57
CA THR A 191 12.32 17.24 39.29
C THR A 191 12.80 18.10 38.12
N ALA A 192 14.10 18.43 38.10
CA ALA A 192 14.70 19.29 37.07
C ALA A 192 15.15 18.54 35.79
N ASP A 193 15.13 17.19 35.77
CA ASP A 193 15.76 16.38 34.72
C ASP A 193 14.82 16.02 33.54
N VAL A 194 13.67 16.68 33.46
CA VAL A 194 12.66 16.48 32.40
C VAL A 194 13.26 16.67 31.00
N GLY A 195 14.20 17.61 30.85
CA GLY A 195 14.86 17.90 29.57
C GLY A 195 15.70 16.76 29.00
N SER A 196 16.46 16.06 29.86
CA SER A 196 17.33 14.94 29.45
C SER A 196 16.50 13.73 28.99
N ILE A 197 15.43 13.42 29.73
CA ILE A 197 14.49 12.33 29.41
C ILE A 197 13.74 12.62 28.11
N ALA A 198 13.29 13.87 27.91
CA ALA A 198 12.64 14.27 26.68
C ALA A 198 13.57 14.17 25.46
N PHE A 199 14.82 14.63 25.58
CA PHE A 199 15.77 14.62 24.48
C PHE A 199 16.22 13.19 24.11
N SER A 200 16.59 12.38 25.11
CA SER A 200 16.96 10.97 24.90
C SER A 200 15.80 10.16 24.34
N GLY A 201 14.59 10.36 24.88
CA GLY A 201 13.37 9.73 24.37
C GLY A 201 13.07 10.11 22.92
N LEU A 202 13.16 11.39 22.57
CA LEU A 202 12.96 11.86 21.21
C LEU A 202 14.00 11.27 20.24
N ALA A 203 15.26 11.15 20.66
CA ALA A 203 16.31 10.56 19.84
C ALA A 203 16.00 9.08 19.51
N ILE A 204 15.60 8.29 20.51
CA ILE A 204 15.24 6.87 20.32
C ILE A 204 14.01 6.73 19.42
N VAL A 205 12.95 7.50 19.69
CA VAL A 205 11.72 7.52 18.86
C VAL A 205 12.06 7.88 17.41
N THR A 206 12.93 8.85 17.19
CA THR A 206 13.36 9.27 15.84
C THR A 206 14.13 8.16 15.14
N ILE A 207 15.07 7.49 15.82
CA ILE A 207 15.84 6.37 15.25
C ILE A 207 14.92 5.21 14.89
N LEU A 208 14.03 4.79 15.80
CA LEU A 208 13.06 3.72 15.55
C LEU A 208 12.15 4.07 14.39
N GLY A 209 11.71 5.33 14.30
CA GLY A 209 10.92 5.83 13.19
C GLY A 209 11.63 5.82 11.84
N ALA A 210 12.89 6.26 11.82
CA ALA A 210 13.71 6.21 10.62
C ALA A 210 13.94 4.77 10.14
N LEU A 211 14.18 3.84 11.07
CA LEU A 211 14.34 2.42 10.75
C LEU A 211 13.04 1.83 10.18
N ALA A 212 11.89 2.07 10.82
CA ALA A 212 10.59 1.61 10.34
C ALA A 212 10.28 2.16 8.93
N PHE A 213 10.59 3.43 8.69
CA PHE A 213 10.43 4.08 7.40
C PHE A 213 11.33 3.45 6.32
N LEU A 214 12.63 3.27 6.61
CA LEU A 214 13.57 2.63 5.69
C LEU A 214 13.16 1.19 5.37
N SER A 215 12.76 0.41 6.38
CA SER A 215 12.25 -0.95 6.19
C SER A 215 10.99 -0.95 5.32
N SER A 216 10.07 0.00 5.52
CA SER A 216 8.87 0.13 4.70
C SER A 216 9.19 0.48 3.25
N MET A 217 10.19 1.35 3.00
CA MET A 217 10.68 1.64 1.64
C MET A 217 11.25 0.40 0.98
N ILE A 218 12.08 -0.37 1.68
CA ILE A 218 12.69 -1.60 1.15
C ILE A 218 11.61 -2.64 0.83
N LEU A 219 10.60 -2.80 1.70
CA LEU A 219 9.48 -3.72 1.49
C LEU A 219 8.55 -3.28 0.36
N SER A 220 8.41 -1.98 0.10
CA SER A 220 7.53 -1.49 -0.97
C SER A 220 7.90 -2.00 -2.36
N VAL A 221 9.19 -2.31 -2.60
CA VAL A 221 9.70 -2.84 -3.87
C VAL A 221 9.19 -4.26 -4.16
N PRO A 222 9.45 -5.27 -3.31
CA PRO A 222 8.88 -6.61 -3.51
C PRO A 222 7.36 -6.63 -3.50
N ILE A 223 6.71 -5.79 -2.68
CA ILE A 223 5.26 -5.65 -2.66
C ILE A 223 4.74 -5.15 -4.03
N SER A 224 5.33 -4.07 -4.56
CA SER A 224 4.95 -3.53 -5.87
C SER A 224 5.20 -4.51 -7.01
N ALA A 225 6.32 -5.23 -6.97
CA ALA A 225 6.63 -6.29 -7.93
C ALA A 225 5.58 -7.40 -7.88
N PHE A 226 5.16 -7.80 -6.67
CA PHE A 226 4.12 -8.80 -6.47
C PHE A 226 2.79 -8.37 -7.08
N TYR A 227 2.27 -7.19 -6.73
CA TYR A 227 1.02 -6.69 -7.31
C TYR A 227 1.08 -6.59 -8.83
N GLY A 228 2.22 -6.14 -9.36
CA GLY A 228 2.45 -6.03 -10.79
C GLY A 228 2.35 -7.38 -11.51
N TYR A 229 3.17 -8.36 -11.11
CA TYR A 229 3.16 -9.68 -11.72
C TYR A 229 1.85 -10.44 -11.46
N TYR A 230 1.27 -10.32 -10.28
CA TYR A 230 0.00 -10.96 -9.94
C TYR A 230 -1.12 -10.47 -10.86
N THR A 231 -1.22 -9.16 -11.05
CA THR A 231 -2.23 -8.57 -11.95
C THR A 231 -1.93 -8.90 -13.41
N GLU A 232 -0.66 -8.87 -13.84
CA GLU A 232 -0.28 -9.26 -15.20
C GLU A 232 -0.69 -10.70 -15.52
N ASN A 233 -0.34 -11.65 -14.64
CA ASN A 233 -0.64 -13.06 -14.83
C ASN A 233 -2.16 -13.32 -14.78
N ALA A 234 -2.87 -12.67 -13.87
CA ALA A 234 -4.33 -12.78 -13.79
C ALA A 234 -4.99 -12.24 -15.08
N VAL A 235 -4.58 -11.07 -15.58
CA VAL A 235 -5.15 -10.50 -16.80
C VAL A 235 -4.86 -11.38 -18.01
N LYS A 236 -3.65 -11.94 -18.16
CA LYS A 236 -3.33 -12.90 -19.22
C LYS A 236 -4.28 -14.09 -19.25
N ASP A 237 -4.66 -14.61 -18.07
CA ASP A 237 -5.63 -15.70 -17.95
C ASP A 237 -7.08 -15.27 -18.22
N MET A 238 -7.45 -14.02 -17.90
CA MET A 238 -8.77 -13.46 -18.22
C MET A 238 -8.96 -13.21 -19.73
N MET A 239 -7.88 -12.89 -20.44
CA MET A 239 -7.92 -12.41 -21.83
C MET A 239 -8.61 -13.34 -22.84
N PRO A 240 -8.33 -14.66 -22.88
CA PRO A 240 -9.01 -15.57 -23.81
C PRO A 240 -10.52 -15.57 -23.66
N ILE A 241 -11.01 -15.33 -22.43
CA ILE A 241 -12.44 -15.28 -22.11
C ILE A 241 -13.03 -13.92 -22.50
N ILE A 242 -12.29 -12.83 -22.26
CA ILE A 242 -12.69 -11.47 -22.61
C ILE A 242 -12.78 -11.27 -24.13
N ILE A 243 -11.91 -11.89 -24.92
CA ILE A 243 -11.90 -11.76 -26.39
C ILE A 243 -12.98 -12.63 -27.04
N ARG A 244 -13.25 -13.85 -26.53
CA ARG A 244 -14.23 -14.77 -27.13
C ARG A 244 -15.70 -14.36 -26.94
N LYS A 245 -16.00 -13.47 -26.01
CA LYS A 245 -17.37 -13.02 -25.70
C LYS A 245 -17.73 -11.67 -26.32
N CYS A 246 -16.99 -11.25 -27.35
CA CYS A 246 -17.26 -10.06 -28.14
C CYS A 246 -17.26 -10.42 -29.61
#